data_AF-A0A0M2V2W6-F1
#
_entry.id   AF-A0A0M2V2W6-F1
#
_cell.length_a   1.000
_cell.length_b   1.000
_cell.length_c   1.000
_cell.angle_alpha   90.00
_cell.angle_beta   90.00
_cell.angle_gamma   90.00
#
_symmetry.space_group_name_H-M   'P 1'
#
loop_
_entity.id
_entity.type
_entity.pdbx_description
1 polymer ?
#
loop_
_entity_poly.entity_id
_entity_poly.type
_entity_poly.pdbx_seq_one_letter_code
_entity_poly.pdbx_strand_id
1 'polypeptide(L)'
;MIKTICLPALMAFLLLISVPVSSEPLPHSESVVALTIKNLSANVDNRISNMKLLANTIANDAHIHAWRENGFTPGEEPVLISKLGYLVQQYELTSASFADTKSHKYWNHEGFLRVLVPEVDTWYFAYLQSGKQDQISVYHDKNKNRVDLYINYRQANGYGLSGIATSFDGVVRMLQDSPLSQQGELFIVDHKGVIQVHPDPDVAGKFSLEQRYSKETSQHLLKPQAFNHTTTVGAQQQYLVSSYIPSMGWYLVAQLTGELY
;
A
#
# COMPACT_ATOMS: atom_id res chain seq x y z
N MET A 1 11.10 -80.20 -30.24
CA MET A 1 10.95 -79.62 -28.88
C MET A 1 11.63 -78.27 -28.86
N ILE A 2 10.88 -77.18 -29.01
CA ILE A 2 11.34 -75.82 -28.73
C ILE A 2 10.22 -75.17 -27.91
N LYS A 3 10.53 -74.89 -26.64
CA LYS A 3 9.64 -74.23 -25.68
C LYS A 3 9.72 -72.71 -25.92
N THR A 4 8.60 -72.10 -26.30
CA THR A 4 8.47 -70.64 -26.33
C THR A 4 8.14 -70.15 -24.93
N ILE A 5 9.05 -69.38 -24.35
CA ILE A 5 8.92 -68.75 -23.04
C ILE A 5 8.11 -67.47 -23.21
N CYS A 6 6.99 -67.37 -22.49
CA CYS A 6 6.13 -66.20 -22.42
C CYS A 6 6.65 -65.27 -21.31
N LEU A 7 7.05 -64.05 -21.66
CA LEU A 7 7.51 -63.02 -20.72
C LEU A 7 6.30 -62.12 -20.37
N PRO A 8 5.93 -61.92 -19.09
CA PRO A 8 4.78 -61.08 -18.77
C PRO A 8 5.17 -59.60 -18.84
N ALA A 9 4.38 -58.82 -19.58
CA ALA A 9 4.47 -57.36 -19.60
C ALA A 9 3.89 -56.81 -18.28
N LEU A 10 4.75 -56.17 -17.49
CA LEU A 10 4.38 -55.47 -16.26
C LEU A 10 3.74 -54.13 -16.64
N MET A 11 2.42 -54.03 -16.57
CA MET A 11 1.68 -52.80 -16.86
C MET A 11 1.55 -51.99 -15.56
N ALA A 12 2.41 -50.98 -15.39
CA ALA A 12 2.35 -50.05 -14.28
C ALA A 12 1.17 -49.08 -14.48
N PHE A 13 0.18 -49.16 -13.59
CA PHE A 13 -0.98 -48.26 -13.56
C PHE A 13 -0.59 -46.98 -12.79
N LEU A 14 -0.29 -45.88 -13.50
CA LEU A 14 -0.19 -44.56 -12.87
C LEU A 14 -1.60 -44.04 -12.59
N LEU A 15 -2.00 -44.07 -11.31
CA LEU A 15 -3.17 -43.35 -10.82
C LEU A 15 -2.87 -41.84 -10.80
N LEU A 16 -3.30 -41.15 -11.85
CA LEU A 16 -3.43 -39.69 -11.83
C LEU A 16 -4.59 -39.34 -10.89
N ILE A 17 -4.25 -38.83 -9.70
CA ILE A 17 -5.22 -38.21 -8.81
C ILE A 17 -5.51 -36.83 -9.41
N SER A 18 -6.55 -36.75 -10.23
CA SER A 18 -7.08 -35.48 -10.70
C SER A 18 -7.62 -34.71 -9.50
N VAL A 19 -6.83 -33.79 -8.93
CA VAL A 19 -7.37 -32.76 -8.05
C VAL A 19 -8.27 -31.89 -8.93
N PRO A 20 -9.59 -31.80 -8.69
CA PRO A 20 -10.42 -30.92 -9.48
C PRO A 20 -10.10 -29.49 -9.06
N VAL A 21 -9.21 -28.83 -9.80
CA VAL A 21 -9.18 -27.37 -9.84
C VAL A 21 -10.41 -26.96 -10.63
N SER A 22 -11.51 -26.73 -9.90
CA SER A 22 -12.68 -26.05 -10.43
C SER A 22 -12.32 -24.59 -10.70
N SER A 23 -11.71 -24.31 -11.85
CA SER A 23 -11.54 -22.96 -12.37
C SER A 23 -12.40 -22.84 -13.63
N GLU A 24 -13.73 -22.80 -13.46
CA GLU A 24 -14.53 -22.22 -14.53
C GLU A 24 -14.06 -20.77 -14.73
N PRO A 25 -13.81 -20.33 -15.97
CA PRO A 25 -13.45 -18.95 -16.24
C PRO A 25 -14.58 -18.04 -15.76
N LEU A 26 -14.23 -16.95 -15.06
CA LEU A 26 -15.19 -15.90 -14.69
C LEU A 26 -15.91 -15.43 -15.97
N PRO A 27 -17.23 -15.13 -15.92
CA PRO A 27 -17.94 -14.41 -16.97
C PRO A 27 -17.13 -13.23 -17.53
N HIS A 28 -17.32 -12.89 -18.80
CA HIS A 28 -16.46 -11.90 -19.47
C HIS A 28 -16.43 -10.55 -18.73
N SER A 29 -17.59 -10.12 -18.21
CA SER A 29 -17.74 -8.91 -17.39
C SER A 29 -16.97 -8.98 -16.07
N GLU A 30 -17.06 -10.08 -15.33
CA GLU A 30 -16.28 -10.35 -14.12
C GLU A 30 -14.78 -10.39 -14.38
N SER A 31 -14.36 -10.95 -15.52
CA SER A 31 -12.96 -10.96 -15.95
C SER A 31 -12.43 -9.55 -16.21
N VAL A 32 -13.23 -8.68 -16.85
CA VAL A 32 -12.88 -7.28 -17.08
C VAL A 32 -12.78 -6.50 -15.75
N VAL A 33 -13.73 -6.68 -14.83
CA VAL A 33 -13.67 -6.08 -13.48
C VAL A 33 -12.42 -6.54 -12.74
N ALA A 34 -12.16 -7.86 -12.73
CA ALA A 34 -11.01 -8.43 -12.05
C ALA A 34 -9.68 -7.91 -12.60
N LEU A 35 -9.52 -7.83 -13.93
CA LEU A 35 -8.32 -7.27 -14.54
C LEU A 35 -8.17 -5.79 -14.25
N THR A 36 -9.27 -5.03 -14.30
CA THR A 36 -9.24 -3.57 -14.06
C THR A 36 -8.80 -3.27 -12.64
N ILE A 37 -9.41 -3.90 -11.62
CA ILE A 37 -9.04 -3.63 -10.23
C ILE A 37 -7.63 -4.13 -9.90
N LYS A 38 -7.19 -5.28 -10.46
CA LYS A 38 -5.81 -5.76 -10.33
C LYS A 38 -4.80 -4.76 -10.88
N ASN A 39 -5.06 -4.22 -12.07
CA ASN A 39 -4.18 -3.23 -12.71
C ASN A 39 -4.11 -1.94 -11.90
N LEU A 40 -5.26 -1.46 -11.39
CA LEU A 40 -5.28 -0.28 -10.52
C LEU A 40 -4.49 -0.52 -9.23
N SER A 41 -4.70 -1.65 -8.55
CA SER A 41 -3.92 -2.01 -7.35
C SER A 41 -2.44 -2.11 -7.64
N ALA A 42 -2.03 -2.72 -8.76
CA ALA A 42 -0.63 -2.83 -9.16
C ALA A 42 -0.01 -1.45 -9.44
N ASN A 43 -0.75 -0.53 -10.07
CA ASN A 43 -0.28 0.83 -10.32
C ASN A 43 -0.08 1.61 -9.01
N VAL A 44 -1.02 1.50 -8.06
CA VAL A 44 -0.84 2.07 -6.72
C VAL A 44 0.37 1.44 -6.05
N ASP A 45 0.46 0.11 -6.07
CA ASP A 45 1.56 -0.64 -5.43
C ASP A 45 2.93 -0.24 -5.96
N ASN A 46 3.08 -0.09 -7.27
CA ASN A 46 4.31 0.36 -7.91
C ASN A 46 4.69 1.77 -7.46
N ARG A 47 3.72 2.69 -7.41
CA ARG A 47 3.95 4.06 -6.93
C ARG A 47 4.43 4.03 -5.47
N ILE A 48 3.74 3.31 -4.60
CA ILE A 48 4.12 3.21 -3.17
C ILE A 48 5.49 2.53 -3.00
N SER A 49 5.77 1.47 -3.74
CA SER A 49 7.04 0.75 -3.67
C SER A 49 8.22 1.65 -4.01
N ASN A 50 8.09 2.47 -5.06
CA ASN A 50 9.11 3.46 -5.42
C ASN A 50 9.32 4.47 -4.30
N MET A 51 8.24 4.96 -3.69
CA MET A 51 8.34 5.89 -2.57
C MET A 51 9.00 5.24 -1.34
N LYS A 52 8.65 4.01 -0.98
CA LYS A 52 9.33 3.25 0.07
C LYS A 52 10.82 3.09 -0.20
N LEU A 53 11.21 2.88 -1.46
CA LEU A 53 12.61 2.82 -1.86
C LEU A 53 13.33 4.16 -1.62
N LEU A 54 12.71 5.30 -1.98
CA LEU A 54 13.30 6.62 -1.72
C LEU A 54 13.48 6.88 -0.22
N ALA A 55 12.46 6.59 0.58
CA ALA A 55 12.56 6.71 2.03
C ALA A 55 13.70 5.83 2.58
N ASN A 56 13.78 4.57 2.14
CA ASN A 56 14.88 3.68 2.49
C ASN A 56 16.25 4.26 2.12
N THR A 57 16.41 4.79 0.91
CA THR A 57 17.66 5.42 0.45
C THR A 57 18.07 6.58 1.34
N ILE A 58 17.14 7.49 1.69
CA ILE A 58 17.45 8.63 2.58
C ILE A 58 17.89 8.13 3.97
N ALA A 59 17.14 7.18 4.56
CA ALA A 59 17.43 6.68 5.91
C ALA A 59 18.78 5.95 5.99
N ASN A 60 19.31 5.46 4.88
CA ASN A 60 20.56 4.71 4.79
C ASN A 60 21.68 5.44 4.04
N ASP A 61 21.51 6.73 3.72
CA ASP A 61 22.53 7.49 2.97
C ASP A 61 23.82 7.64 3.79
N ALA A 62 24.92 7.10 3.26
CA ALA A 62 26.21 7.08 3.95
C ALA A 62 26.77 8.47 4.26
N HIS A 63 26.47 9.49 3.44
CA HIS A 63 26.90 10.86 3.72
C HIS A 63 26.15 11.47 4.89
N ILE A 64 24.85 11.18 5.01
CA ILE A 64 24.05 11.64 6.17
C ILE A 64 24.58 10.99 7.45
N HIS A 65 24.93 9.70 7.41
CA HIS A 65 25.50 9.01 8.55
C HIS A 65 26.91 9.50 8.89
N ALA A 66 27.77 9.80 7.91
CA ALA A 66 29.07 10.41 8.16
C ALA A 66 28.92 11.81 8.83
N TRP A 67 27.99 12.63 8.34
CA TRP A 67 27.68 13.94 8.93
C TRP A 67 27.21 13.83 10.39
N ARG A 68 26.36 12.84 10.67
CA ARG A 68 25.93 12.49 12.03
C ARG A 68 27.11 12.12 12.93
N GLU A 69 28.00 11.23 12.49
CA GLU A 69 29.16 10.81 13.30
C GLU A 69 30.13 11.97 13.57
N ASN A 70 30.17 12.96 12.67
CA ASN A 70 30.90 14.21 12.86
C ASN A 70 30.17 15.23 13.76
N GLY A 71 29.02 14.89 14.35
CA GLY A 71 28.29 15.72 15.29
C GLY A 71 27.33 16.73 14.64
N PHE A 72 26.89 16.50 13.41
CA PHE A 72 26.04 17.41 12.63
C PHE A 72 26.68 18.80 12.45
N THR A 73 27.90 18.85 11.90
CA THR A 73 28.61 20.10 11.65
C THR A 73 27.79 21.04 10.76
N PRO A 74 27.65 22.35 11.09
CA PRO A 74 26.80 23.26 10.32
C PRO A 74 27.17 23.38 8.83
N GLY A 75 28.45 23.19 8.47
CA GLY A 75 28.91 23.28 7.08
C GLY A 75 28.42 22.17 6.15
N GLU A 76 27.95 21.03 6.70
CA GLU A 76 27.49 19.87 5.91
C GLU A 76 25.96 19.82 5.76
N GLU A 77 25.20 20.61 6.54
CA GLU A 77 23.73 20.70 6.43
C GLU A 77 23.23 21.04 5.01
N PRO A 78 23.83 21.98 4.27
CA PRO A 78 23.39 22.29 2.91
C PRO A 78 23.42 21.09 1.95
N VAL A 79 24.29 20.10 2.20
CA VAL A 79 24.35 18.86 1.40
C VAL A 79 23.10 18.01 1.64
N LEU A 80 22.64 17.88 2.89
CA LEU A 80 21.39 17.20 3.20
C LEU A 80 20.21 17.92 2.54
N ILE A 81 20.11 19.24 2.73
CA ILE A 81 19.02 20.05 2.18
C ILE A 81 18.96 19.90 0.66
N SER A 82 20.10 19.99 -0.03
CA SER A 82 20.19 19.81 -1.48
C SER A 82 19.74 18.41 -1.93
N LYS A 83 20.15 17.35 -1.22
CA LYS A 83 19.71 15.97 -1.48
C LYS A 83 18.18 15.84 -1.34
N LEU A 84 17.63 16.32 -0.23
CA LEU A 84 16.19 16.23 0.03
C LEU A 84 15.38 17.08 -0.96
N GLY A 85 15.85 18.30 -1.26
CA GLY A 85 15.23 19.20 -2.23
C GLY A 85 15.24 18.64 -3.65
N TYR A 86 16.33 17.99 -4.07
CA TYR A 86 16.38 17.26 -5.34
C TYR A 86 15.30 16.17 -5.39
N LEU A 87 15.16 15.35 -4.34
CA LEU A 87 14.12 14.31 -4.30
C LEU A 87 12.72 14.90 -4.33
N VAL A 88 12.50 16.02 -3.63
CA VAL A 88 11.23 16.75 -3.67
C VAL A 88 10.87 17.18 -5.09
N GLN A 89 11.82 17.77 -5.82
CA GLN A 89 11.60 18.22 -7.18
C GLN A 89 11.43 17.05 -8.18
N GLN A 90 12.31 16.06 -8.14
CA GLN A 90 12.33 14.99 -9.14
C GLN A 90 11.16 14.01 -9.02
N TYR A 91 10.65 13.80 -7.81
CA TYR A 91 9.58 12.84 -7.55
C TYR A 91 8.26 13.52 -7.18
N GLU A 92 8.15 14.83 -7.39
CA GLU A 92 6.95 15.63 -7.10
C GLU A 92 6.43 15.39 -5.66
N LEU A 93 7.35 15.33 -4.71
CA LEU A 93 7.02 15.18 -3.30
C LEU A 93 6.57 16.53 -2.75
N THR A 94 5.72 16.52 -1.72
CA THR A 94 5.43 17.72 -0.94
C THR A 94 6.46 17.93 0.16
N SER A 95 7.15 16.86 0.57
CA SER A 95 8.27 16.94 1.51
C SER A 95 9.16 15.71 1.44
N ALA A 96 10.44 15.89 1.73
CA ALA A 96 11.38 14.85 2.12
C ALA A 96 12.10 15.29 3.40
N SER A 97 12.40 14.33 4.28
CA SER A 97 12.93 14.60 5.61
C SER A 97 13.84 13.49 6.12
N PHE A 98 14.70 13.87 7.07
CA PHE A 98 15.57 12.97 7.82
C PHE A 98 15.50 13.31 9.30
N ALA A 99 15.46 12.29 10.15
CA ALA A 99 15.56 12.38 11.59
C ALA A 99 16.66 11.44 12.09
N ASP A 100 17.43 11.90 13.08
CA ASP A 100 18.28 11.01 13.86
C ASP A 100 17.52 10.49 15.07
N THR A 101 17.35 9.18 15.18
CA THR A 101 16.58 8.55 16.26
C THR A 101 17.29 8.54 17.61
N LYS A 102 18.58 8.90 17.66
CA LYS A 102 19.33 9.04 18.92
C LYS A 102 19.16 10.41 19.57
N SER A 103 19.30 11.48 18.78
CA SER A 103 19.20 12.86 19.24
C SER A 103 17.84 13.49 19.02
N HIS A 104 16.97 12.84 18.23
CA HIS A 104 15.67 13.32 17.79
C HIS A 104 15.72 14.64 16.98
N LYS A 105 16.90 15.04 16.50
CA LYS A 105 17.03 16.14 15.55
C LYS A 105 16.33 15.78 14.24
N TYR A 106 15.58 16.74 13.70
CA TYR A 106 14.76 16.56 12.51
C TYR A 106 14.96 17.68 11.50
N TRP A 107 15.16 17.29 10.25
CA TRP A 107 15.36 18.15 9.09
C TRP A 107 14.35 17.79 8.01
N ASN A 108 13.92 18.79 7.26
CA ASN A 108 13.28 18.60 5.95
C ASN A 108 14.12 19.24 4.85
N HIS A 109 13.60 19.21 3.64
CA HIS A 109 14.15 19.88 2.45
C HIS A 109 14.28 21.41 2.55
N GLU A 110 13.82 22.05 3.62
CA GLU A 110 13.95 23.48 3.90
C GLU A 110 15.02 23.77 4.98
N GLY A 111 15.50 22.74 5.67
CA GLY A 111 16.55 22.83 6.69
C GLY A 111 16.19 22.16 8.01
N PHE A 112 16.94 22.50 9.07
CA PHE A 112 16.62 22.06 10.42
C PHE A 112 15.26 22.59 10.89
N LEU A 113 14.39 21.69 11.35
CA LEU A 113 13.09 22.07 11.90
C LEU A 113 13.18 22.24 13.40
N ARG A 114 13.52 21.15 14.11
CA ARG A 114 13.48 21.07 15.57
C ARG A 114 14.08 19.76 16.07
N VAL A 115 14.23 19.68 17.39
CA VAL A 115 14.35 18.41 18.11
C VAL A 115 12.95 17.92 18.46
N LEU A 116 12.61 16.70 18.08
CA LEU A 116 11.30 16.10 18.33
C LEU A 116 11.15 15.71 19.80
N VAL A 117 9.97 15.96 20.37
CA VAL A 117 9.67 15.69 21.79
C VAL A 117 8.40 14.84 21.96
N PRO A 118 8.35 13.90 22.92
CA PRO A 118 7.24 12.95 23.05
C PRO A 118 5.86 13.57 23.22
N GLU A 119 5.79 14.74 23.87
CA GLU A 119 4.55 15.43 24.19
C GLU A 119 3.89 16.04 22.94
N VAL A 120 4.68 16.36 21.91
CA VAL A 120 4.23 17.05 20.68
C VAL A 120 4.26 16.11 19.49
N ASP A 121 5.36 15.39 19.28
CA ASP A 121 5.62 14.58 18.09
C ASP A 121 5.20 13.11 18.32
N THR A 122 4.00 12.92 18.85
CA THR A 122 3.46 11.61 19.27
C THR A 122 3.51 10.55 18.17
N TRP A 123 3.26 10.95 16.91
CA TRP A 123 3.34 10.07 15.74
C TRP A 123 4.75 9.46 15.56
N TYR A 124 5.80 10.23 15.83
CA TYR A 124 7.19 9.83 15.64
C TYR A 124 7.59 8.81 16.71
N PHE A 125 7.29 9.11 17.98
CA PHE A 125 7.60 8.19 19.09
C PHE A 125 6.73 6.93 19.04
N ALA A 126 5.46 7.02 18.63
CA ALA A 126 4.63 5.84 18.38
C ALA A 126 5.19 4.98 17.24
N TYR A 127 5.69 5.60 16.17
CA TYR A 127 6.35 4.88 15.08
C TYR A 127 7.62 4.15 15.56
N LEU A 128 8.48 4.82 16.33
CA LEU A 128 9.66 4.18 16.92
C LEU A 128 9.26 2.99 17.81
N GLN A 129 8.25 3.16 18.67
CA GLN A 129 7.77 2.12 19.58
C GLN A 129 7.12 0.94 18.85
N SER A 130 6.54 1.16 17.66
CA SER A 130 5.93 0.10 16.85
C SER A 130 6.92 -0.98 16.42
N GLY A 131 8.22 -0.67 16.41
CA GLY A 131 9.28 -1.57 15.94
C GLY A 131 9.28 -1.82 14.43
N LYS A 132 8.32 -1.26 13.69
CA LYS A 132 8.20 -1.44 12.24
C LYS A 132 9.32 -0.71 11.50
N GLN A 133 9.78 -1.32 10.42
CA GLN A 133 10.83 -0.76 9.56
C GLN A 133 10.28 0.32 8.63
N ASP A 134 9.03 0.21 8.21
CA ASP A 134 8.33 1.24 7.45
C ASP A 134 6.94 1.50 8.05
N GLN A 135 6.45 2.72 7.88
CA GLN A 135 5.11 3.13 8.27
C GLN A 135 4.51 4.01 7.19
N ILE A 136 3.30 3.63 6.76
CA ILE A 136 2.49 4.41 5.84
C ILE A 136 1.31 4.98 6.62
N SER A 137 1.05 6.27 6.43
CA SER A 137 -0.11 6.95 6.99
C SER A 137 -0.69 7.92 5.97
N VAL A 138 -2.01 8.06 5.98
CA VAL A 138 -2.72 9.05 5.18
C VAL A 138 -3.21 10.17 6.08
N TYR A 139 -3.08 11.41 5.61
CA TYR A 139 -3.62 12.60 6.25
C TYR A 139 -4.67 13.24 5.35
N HIS A 140 -5.81 13.58 5.93
CA HIS A 140 -6.92 14.22 5.23
C HIS A 140 -7.00 15.69 5.65
N ASP A 141 -6.56 16.58 4.76
CA ASP A 141 -6.78 18.02 4.94
C ASP A 141 -8.17 18.37 4.42
N LYS A 142 -9.15 18.41 5.33
CA LYS A 142 -10.54 18.74 5.01
C LYS A 142 -10.72 20.18 4.51
N ASN A 143 -9.87 21.11 4.96
CA ASN A 143 -9.98 22.51 4.56
C ASN A 143 -9.53 22.71 3.11
N LYS A 144 -8.60 21.88 2.63
CA LYS A 144 -8.05 21.94 1.28
C LYS A 144 -8.57 20.84 0.35
N ASN A 145 -9.45 19.97 0.83
CA ASN A 145 -9.91 18.78 0.14
C ASN A 145 -8.74 17.96 -0.46
N ARG A 146 -7.68 17.77 0.33
CA ARG A 146 -6.43 17.12 -0.09
C ARG A 146 -6.16 15.88 0.73
N VAL A 147 -5.68 14.83 0.07
CA VAL A 147 -5.20 13.62 0.72
C VAL A 147 -3.69 13.56 0.59
N ASP A 148 -2.96 13.59 1.70
CA ASP A 148 -1.51 13.44 1.70
C ASP A 148 -1.12 12.04 2.18
N LEU A 149 -0.16 11.43 1.50
CA LEU A 149 0.45 10.18 1.92
C LEU A 149 1.82 10.45 2.53
N TYR A 150 2.05 9.89 3.71
CA TYR A 150 3.34 9.88 4.38
C TYR A 150 3.89 8.47 4.41
N ILE A 151 5.14 8.32 3.96
CA ILE A 151 5.89 7.07 4.04
C ILE A 151 7.14 7.36 4.85
N ASN A 152 7.24 6.69 5.99
CA ASN A 152 8.39 6.76 6.86
C ASN A 152 9.17 5.45 6.78
N TYR A 153 10.50 5.56 6.85
CA TYR A 153 11.39 4.42 6.90
C TYR A 153 12.39 4.60 8.03
N ARG A 154 12.55 3.56 8.84
CA ARG A 154 13.52 3.48 9.92
C ARG A 154 14.61 2.50 9.52
N GLN A 155 15.85 2.95 9.61
CA GLN A 155 17.03 2.11 9.43
C GLN A 155 17.02 0.94 10.42
N ALA A 156 17.21 -0.28 9.91
CA ALA A 156 17.10 -1.50 10.73
C ALA A 156 18.16 -1.56 11.85
N ASN A 157 19.41 -1.23 11.53
CA ASN A 157 20.56 -1.34 12.43
C ASN A 157 21.28 -0.01 12.60
N GLY A 158 20.53 1.06 12.85
CA GLY A 158 21.12 2.38 13.06
C GLY A 158 20.11 3.42 13.48
N TYR A 159 20.46 4.67 13.27
CA TYR A 159 19.70 5.80 13.81
C TYR A 159 19.02 6.66 12.74
N GLY A 160 19.15 6.28 11.46
CA GLY A 160 18.46 6.97 10.39
C GLY A 160 16.96 6.71 10.42
N LEU A 161 16.18 7.78 10.38
CA LEU A 161 14.77 7.74 10.00
C LEU A 161 14.56 8.75 8.89
N SER A 162 13.79 8.38 7.88
CA SER A 162 13.38 9.31 6.84
C SER A 162 11.87 9.34 6.74
N GLY A 163 11.36 10.44 6.20
CA GLY A 163 9.96 10.60 5.87
C GLY A 163 9.84 11.30 4.53
N ILE A 164 8.97 10.80 3.67
CA ILE A 164 8.54 11.47 2.45
C ILE A 164 7.04 11.68 2.49
N ALA A 165 6.60 12.80 1.93
CA ALA A 165 5.20 13.14 1.78
C ALA A 165 4.89 13.45 0.32
N THR A 166 3.73 13.05 -0.18
CA THR A 166 3.23 13.45 -1.51
C THR A 166 1.73 13.65 -1.46
N SER A 167 1.21 14.44 -2.39
CA SER A 167 -0.22 14.44 -2.66
C SER A 167 -0.63 13.07 -3.20
N PHE A 168 -1.60 12.47 -2.52
CA PHE A 168 -2.27 11.25 -2.93
C PHE A 168 -3.46 11.53 -3.85
N ASP A 169 -3.72 12.81 -4.20
CA ASP A 169 -4.80 13.20 -5.11
C ASP A 169 -4.65 12.56 -6.48
N GLY A 170 -3.42 12.28 -6.94
CA GLY A 170 -3.18 11.53 -8.18
C GLY A 170 -3.73 10.10 -8.13
N VAL A 171 -3.69 9.44 -6.96
CA VAL A 171 -4.34 8.13 -6.77
C VAL A 171 -5.86 8.29 -6.69
N VAL A 172 -6.36 9.30 -5.96
CA VAL A 172 -7.81 9.61 -5.92
C VAL A 172 -8.36 9.81 -7.34
N ARG A 173 -7.68 10.61 -8.15
CA ARG A 173 -8.04 10.86 -9.55
C ARG A 173 -7.98 9.58 -10.40
N MET A 174 -6.93 8.77 -10.24
CA MET A 174 -6.84 7.47 -10.92
C MET A 174 -8.03 6.55 -10.60
N LEU A 175 -8.53 6.57 -9.36
CA LEU A 175 -9.72 5.81 -8.97
C LEU A 175 -11.00 6.41 -9.58
N GLN A 176 -11.11 7.74 -9.61
CA GLN A 176 -12.25 8.44 -10.22
C GLN A 176 -12.31 8.29 -11.74
N ASP A 177 -11.17 8.27 -12.42
CA ASP A 177 -11.08 8.14 -13.88
C ASP A 177 -11.19 6.67 -14.35
N SER A 178 -11.22 5.71 -13.43
CA SER A 178 -11.40 4.29 -13.76
C SER A 178 -12.76 4.05 -14.42
N PRO A 179 -12.87 3.16 -15.43
CA PRO A 179 -14.16 2.72 -15.96
C PRO A 179 -15.10 2.15 -14.89
N LEU A 180 -14.55 1.56 -13.81
CA LEU A 180 -15.34 1.01 -12.71
C LEU A 180 -16.04 2.09 -11.88
N SER A 181 -15.55 3.34 -11.89
CA SER A 181 -16.19 4.45 -11.16
C SER A 181 -17.53 4.87 -11.79
N GLN A 182 -17.76 4.53 -13.06
CA GLN A 182 -19.04 4.76 -13.73
C GLN A 182 -20.12 3.78 -13.28
N GLN A 183 -19.70 2.63 -12.74
CA GLN A 183 -20.57 1.54 -12.30
C GLN A 183 -20.69 1.47 -10.77
N GLY A 184 -20.02 2.38 -10.04
CA GLY A 184 -19.94 2.29 -8.60
C GLY A 184 -18.86 3.19 -7.99
N GLU A 185 -18.44 2.87 -6.78
CA GLU A 185 -17.41 3.64 -6.06
C GLU A 185 -16.14 2.81 -5.85
N LEU A 186 -14.98 3.46 -5.94
CA LEU A 186 -13.67 2.89 -5.67
C LEU A 186 -13.02 3.61 -4.50
N PHE A 187 -12.45 2.85 -3.58
CA PHE A 187 -11.80 3.38 -2.39
C PHE A 187 -10.73 2.43 -1.86
N ILE A 188 -9.79 2.94 -1.08
CA ILE A 188 -8.72 2.13 -0.48
C ILE A 188 -8.97 2.01 1.02
N VAL A 189 -8.84 0.79 1.54
CA VAL A 189 -8.96 0.48 2.97
C VAL A 189 -7.67 -0.10 3.51
N ASP A 190 -7.39 0.15 4.80
CA ASP A 190 -6.27 -0.49 5.48
C ASP A 190 -6.56 -1.97 5.82
N HIS A 191 -5.57 -2.65 6.40
CA HIS A 191 -5.67 -4.04 6.87
C HIS A 191 -6.79 -4.32 7.89
N LYS A 192 -7.38 -3.29 8.52
CA LYS A 192 -8.51 -3.41 9.43
C LYS A 192 -9.85 -3.09 8.74
N GLY A 193 -9.80 -2.74 7.45
CA GLY A 193 -10.96 -2.36 6.67
C GLY A 193 -11.39 -0.90 6.88
N VAL A 194 -10.61 -0.06 7.55
CA VAL A 194 -10.92 1.37 7.67
C VAL A 194 -10.63 2.05 6.32
N ILE A 195 -11.57 2.85 5.83
CA ILE A 195 -11.43 3.55 4.56
C ILE A 195 -10.41 4.67 4.72
N GLN A 196 -9.29 4.56 4.04
CA GLN A 196 -8.19 5.52 4.09
C GLN A 196 -8.21 6.51 2.92
N VAL A 197 -8.76 6.11 1.77
CA VAL A 197 -8.83 6.97 0.58
C VAL A 197 -10.18 6.79 -0.07
N HIS A 198 -10.87 7.89 -0.29
CA HIS A 198 -12.21 7.91 -0.86
C HIS A 198 -12.43 9.19 -1.67
N PRO A 199 -13.18 9.17 -2.79
CA PRO A 199 -13.52 10.38 -3.55
C PRO A 199 -14.25 11.45 -2.74
N ASP A 200 -15.11 11.02 -1.82
CA ASP A 200 -15.73 11.87 -0.80
C ASP A 200 -14.82 11.97 0.45
N PRO A 201 -14.27 13.16 0.76
CA PRO A 201 -13.40 13.37 1.93
C PRO A 201 -14.11 13.15 3.27
N ASP A 202 -15.44 13.19 3.31
CA ASP A 202 -16.19 12.97 4.55
C ASP A 202 -16.32 11.51 4.93
N VAL A 203 -15.95 10.60 4.02
CA VAL A 203 -15.87 9.16 4.29
C VAL A 203 -14.53 8.76 4.90
N ALA A 204 -13.45 9.30 4.34
CA ALA A 204 -12.12 8.81 4.64
C ALA A 204 -11.75 9.01 6.12
N GLY A 205 -11.14 7.98 6.72
CA GLY A 205 -10.79 7.91 8.14
C GLY A 205 -11.96 7.69 9.11
N LYS A 206 -13.22 7.68 8.65
CA LYS A 206 -14.41 7.63 9.52
C LYS A 206 -15.18 6.31 9.44
N PHE A 207 -15.22 5.67 8.28
CA PHE A 207 -16.00 4.46 8.04
C PHE A 207 -15.10 3.25 7.78
N SER A 208 -15.60 2.05 8.09
CA SER A 208 -14.98 0.78 7.76
C SER A 208 -15.87 -0.12 6.91
N LEU A 209 -15.27 -1.14 6.27
CA LEU A 209 -16.00 -2.18 5.55
C LEU A 209 -17.03 -2.89 6.43
N GLU A 210 -16.68 -3.17 7.70
CA GLU A 210 -17.58 -3.83 8.64
C GLU A 210 -18.80 -2.96 8.99
N GLN A 211 -18.60 -1.64 9.14
CA GLN A 211 -19.68 -0.70 9.40
C GLN A 211 -20.61 -0.50 8.20
N ARG A 212 -20.06 -0.54 6.97
CA ARG A 212 -20.84 -0.34 5.74
C ARG A 212 -21.59 -1.58 5.29
N TYR A 213 -21.03 -2.76 5.52
CA TYR A 213 -21.56 -4.03 5.02
C TYR A 213 -21.82 -5.00 6.18
N SER A 214 -20.87 -5.90 6.43
CA SER A 214 -20.89 -6.84 7.54
C SER A 214 -19.46 -7.26 7.87
N LYS A 215 -19.29 -7.91 9.02
CA LYS A 215 -18.01 -8.48 9.43
C LYS A 215 -17.54 -9.57 8.47
N GLU A 216 -18.45 -10.42 8.01
CA GLU A 216 -18.15 -11.52 7.08
C GLU A 216 -17.69 -10.98 5.72
N THR A 217 -18.37 -9.97 5.19
CA THR A 217 -17.99 -9.29 3.95
C THR A 217 -16.62 -8.62 4.09
N SER A 218 -16.39 -7.91 5.20
CA SER A 218 -15.10 -7.29 5.50
C SER A 218 -13.97 -8.33 5.51
N GLN A 219 -14.14 -9.44 6.23
CA GLN A 219 -13.17 -10.53 6.28
C GLN A 219 -12.91 -11.17 4.91
N HIS A 220 -13.93 -11.27 4.07
CA HIS A 220 -13.77 -11.82 2.71
C HIS A 220 -12.94 -10.88 1.82
N LEU A 221 -13.24 -9.57 1.85
CA LEU A 221 -12.56 -8.56 1.04
C LEU A 221 -11.12 -8.28 1.51
N LEU A 222 -10.80 -8.53 2.78
CA LEU A 222 -9.46 -8.30 3.34
C LEU A 222 -8.53 -9.52 3.26
N LYS A 223 -8.82 -10.52 2.40
CA LYS A 223 -7.87 -11.60 2.12
C LYS A 223 -6.76 -11.09 1.20
N PRO A 224 -5.47 -11.33 1.50
CA PRO A 224 -4.34 -10.83 0.71
C PRO A 224 -4.19 -11.60 -0.61
N GLN A 225 -5.16 -11.42 -1.52
CA GLN A 225 -5.24 -12.04 -2.83
C GLN A 225 -5.29 -10.96 -3.90
N ALA A 226 -4.86 -11.32 -5.11
CA ALA A 226 -4.92 -10.42 -6.26
C ALA A 226 -6.37 -10.03 -6.62
N PHE A 227 -7.35 -10.85 -6.26
CA PHE A 227 -8.76 -10.56 -6.47
C PHE A 227 -9.63 -11.34 -5.48
N ASN A 228 -10.48 -10.62 -4.76
CA ASN A 228 -11.58 -11.16 -3.98
C ASN A 228 -12.89 -10.59 -4.53
N HIS A 229 -13.98 -11.32 -4.40
CA HIS A 229 -15.31 -10.83 -4.75
C HIS A 229 -16.37 -11.40 -3.81
N THR A 230 -17.43 -10.64 -3.57
CA THR A 230 -18.60 -11.08 -2.82
C THR A 230 -19.80 -10.21 -3.17
N THR A 231 -21.00 -10.69 -2.90
CA THR A 231 -22.24 -9.95 -3.13
C THR A 231 -22.95 -9.73 -1.80
N THR A 232 -23.44 -8.51 -1.56
CA THR A 232 -24.23 -8.22 -0.36
C THR A 232 -25.60 -8.90 -0.44
N VAL A 233 -26.18 -9.23 0.72
CA VAL A 233 -27.51 -9.84 0.82
C VAL A 233 -28.55 -8.74 1.07
N GLY A 234 -29.61 -8.67 0.27
CA GLY A 234 -30.70 -7.70 0.47
C GLY A 234 -31.38 -7.23 -0.82
N ALA A 235 -32.27 -6.24 -0.70
CA ALA A 235 -33.05 -5.69 -1.82
C ALA A 235 -32.23 -4.83 -2.81
N GLN A 236 -31.03 -4.40 -2.41
CA GLN A 236 -30.06 -3.70 -3.25
C GLN A 236 -28.75 -4.49 -3.24
N GLN A 237 -28.71 -5.61 -3.95
CA GLN A 237 -27.50 -6.41 -4.07
C GLN A 237 -26.38 -5.57 -4.70
N GLN A 238 -25.24 -5.52 -4.01
CA GLN A 238 -24.04 -4.85 -4.47
C GLN A 238 -22.97 -5.90 -4.72
N TYR A 239 -22.29 -5.79 -5.86
CA TYR A 239 -21.13 -6.62 -6.15
C TYR A 239 -19.87 -5.91 -5.65
N LEU A 240 -19.21 -6.52 -4.67
CA LEU A 240 -18.03 -5.98 -4.01
C LEU A 240 -16.81 -6.76 -4.47
N VAL A 241 -15.78 -6.06 -4.93
CA VAL A 241 -14.49 -6.66 -5.27
C VAL A 241 -13.37 -5.96 -4.53
N SER A 242 -12.30 -6.70 -4.26
CA SER A 242 -11.07 -6.10 -3.74
C SER A 242 -9.82 -6.70 -4.36
N SER A 243 -8.73 -5.94 -4.31
CA SER A 243 -7.42 -6.40 -4.72
C SER A 243 -6.35 -5.87 -3.77
N TYR A 244 -5.50 -6.76 -3.27
CA TYR A 244 -4.45 -6.45 -2.30
C TYR A 244 -3.34 -5.58 -2.90
N ILE A 245 -2.83 -4.64 -2.10
CA ILE A 245 -1.72 -3.73 -2.40
C ILE A 245 -0.55 -4.10 -1.45
N PRO A 246 0.37 -4.98 -1.88
CA PRO A 246 1.40 -5.56 -1.01
C PRO A 246 2.30 -4.57 -0.27
N SER A 247 2.74 -3.51 -0.96
CA SER A 247 3.66 -2.51 -0.42
C SER A 247 3.09 -1.73 0.78
N MET A 248 1.76 -1.64 0.87
CA MET A 248 1.02 -0.99 1.96
C MET A 248 0.44 -1.98 2.97
N GLY A 249 0.17 -3.22 2.54
CA GLY A 249 -0.68 -4.14 3.29
C GLY A 249 -2.16 -3.74 3.28
N TRP A 250 -2.60 -3.00 2.25
CA TRP A 250 -3.94 -2.41 2.13
C TRP A 250 -4.70 -3.02 0.95
N TYR A 251 -5.95 -2.59 0.74
CA TYR A 251 -6.82 -3.15 -0.29
C TYR A 251 -7.50 -2.04 -1.06
N LEU A 252 -7.44 -2.10 -2.39
CA LEU A 252 -8.36 -1.37 -3.24
C LEU A 252 -9.69 -2.13 -3.25
N VAL A 253 -10.79 -1.43 -3.07
CA VAL A 253 -12.15 -1.98 -3.07
C VAL A 253 -12.97 -1.24 -4.10
N ALA A 254 -13.79 -1.98 -4.86
CA ALA A 254 -14.84 -1.40 -5.69
C ALA A 254 -16.20 -1.95 -5.23
N GLN A 255 -17.14 -1.03 -5.01
CA GLN A 255 -18.55 -1.33 -4.77
C GLN A 255 -19.31 -1.00 -6.05
N LEU A 256 -19.76 -2.03 -6.77
CA LEU A 256 -20.46 -1.88 -8.05
C LEU A 256 -21.98 -2.03 -7.85
N THR A 257 -22.73 -1.15 -8.52
CA THR A 257 -24.19 -1.15 -8.56
C THR A 257 -24.68 -1.73 -9.89
N GLY A 258 -25.38 -2.87 -9.85
CA GLY A 258 -25.98 -3.51 -11.04
C GLY A 258 -25.49 -4.94 -11.30
N GLU A 259 -26.17 -5.65 -12.21
CA GLU A 259 -25.68 -6.93 -12.74
C GLU A 259 -24.49 -6.67 -13.68
N LEU A 260 -23.44 -7.49 -13.56
CA LEU A 260 -22.28 -7.43 -14.43
C LEU A 260 -22.65 -7.99 -15.82
N TYR A 261 -23.19 -7.14 -16.70
CA TYR A 261 -23.59 -7.52 -18.07
C TYR A 261 -22.41 -8.01 -18.91
#